data_AF-A0A9P8HNP6-F1
#
_entry.id   AF-A0A9P8HNP6-F1
#
_cell.length_a   1.000
_cell.length_b   1.000
_cell.length_c   1.000
_cell.angle_alpha   90.00
_cell.angle_beta   90.00
_cell.angle_gamma   90.00
#
_symmetry.space_group_name_H-M   'P 1'
#
loop_
_entity.id
_entity.type
_entity.pdbx_description
1 polymer ?
#
loop_
_entity_poly.entity_id
_entity_poly.type
_entity_poly.pdbx_seq_one_letter_code
_entity_poly.pdbx_strand_id
1 'polypeptide(L)'
;MSLFEQYRVGLDGALGDGPFVTEKMNRKQLTPRQNRPNYYYTFTEEWYGELVELNKEDKETEALIKGGNCVSYGVGSLIWRRQYNSLMDFRFLVLSMLMKTPRAWWTEEQWELVKQDKSTVVDKMAQMVKEMLATGKAPGTTFAKLLISINKQRNDLEGYLAILRDEPSVLVYHVNSWLLSRPELVTDDRGRNLPPETDKHISCAIFEVVRRWIQKFAITSYMYNLMQMWDDPNTKSDYKRIILQELSNVFHFEYNRAQAHLIRHVQTGIGARCFRRVPNAYDEAGNPRVVMRVKPEELNGSDSLLQYMLRLCQPQTHASQAFQWVDKLDDLYNSKPSCWKSLQQREMDALDEIILIVSVIQELSRAVALPPLSRKTGQIFINGSWELDYGLNKIRKEIDLQAFSVPLNKLLEPGMANEALAQLDDLVILHAGCKMDFFYHYVVQYCSAYHRAQSQETKDIEQNDHPFTIAYCIAQGVDLKKYEENRSPAQTSASENEQTVNKPNEEQMQKLDANPAAKMVFSTLFKEPKAGASITWTAFTSAMVAMGFDVKHGYCSVHVFIPPRNMPVMTVLTVSQPPNHKIEGHLIPTLARQLKKLYGIFVPPDRVG
;
A
#
# COMPACT_ATOMS: atom_id res chain seq x y z
N MET A 1 13.33 17.63 -30.26
CA MET A 1 13.08 19.05 -29.95
C MET A 1 13.57 19.30 -28.54
N SER A 2 14.52 20.19 -28.35
CA SER A 2 15.03 20.60 -27.03
C SER A 2 13.98 21.42 -26.27
N LEU A 3 14.13 21.54 -24.95
CA LEU A 3 13.25 22.40 -24.15
C LEU A 3 13.34 23.87 -24.60
N PHE A 4 14.52 24.32 -25.00
CA PHE A 4 14.72 25.66 -25.55
C PHE A 4 13.99 25.88 -26.88
N GLU A 5 14.04 24.89 -27.79
CA GLU A 5 13.27 24.93 -29.04
C GLU A 5 11.75 24.95 -28.78
N GLN A 6 11.28 24.15 -27.81
CA GLN A 6 9.89 24.13 -27.39
C GLN A 6 9.44 25.48 -26.78
N TYR A 7 10.33 26.11 -26.01
CA TYR A 7 10.11 27.44 -25.44
C TYR A 7 9.97 28.51 -26.53
N ARG A 8 10.81 28.46 -27.57
CA ARG A 8 10.91 29.50 -28.60
C ARG A 8 9.90 29.34 -29.74
N VAL A 9 9.82 28.16 -30.37
CA VAL A 9 9.25 28.03 -31.71
C VAL A 9 8.09 27.03 -31.79
N GLY A 10 7.88 26.16 -30.80
CA GLY A 10 6.78 25.19 -30.81
C GLY A 10 6.85 24.17 -31.97
N LEU A 11 5.93 23.22 -32.02
CA LEU A 11 5.85 22.21 -33.09
C LEU A 11 4.97 22.70 -34.24
N ASP A 12 5.34 22.36 -35.48
CA ASP A 12 4.53 22.55 -36.70
C ASP A 12 3.98 23.98 -36.90
N GLY A 13 4.78 24.99 -36.55
CA GLY A 13 4.42 26.41 -36.69
C GLY A 13 3.48 26.94 -35.59
N ALA A 14 3.19 26.15 -34.55
CA ALA A 14 2.51 26.62 -33.35
C ALA A 14 3.43 27.51 -32.51
N LEU A 15 2.87 28.39 -31.66
CA LEU A 15 3.68 29.21 -30.76
C LEU A 15 4.44 28.35 -29.74
N GLY A 16 5.71 28.71 -29.52
CA GLY A 16 6.49 28.19 -28.39
C GLY A 16 5.87 28.55 -27.03
N ASP A 17 6.27 27.83 -25.99
CA ASP A 17 5.66 27.98 -24.66
C ASP A 17 5.77 29.40 -24.08
N GLY A 18 6.89 30.08 -24.35
CA GLY A 18 7.08 31.48 -23.93
C GLY A 18 6.09 32.43 -24.59
N PRO A 19 6.08 32.53 -25.93
CA PRO A 19 5.11 33.33 -26.67
C PRO A 19 3.65 32.97 -26.37
N PHE A 20 3.33 31.68 -26.25
CA PHE A 20 1.98 31.21 -25.97
C PHE A 20 1.45 31.68 -24.60
N VAL A 21 2.26 31.54 -23.54
CA VAL A 21 1.87 31.98 -22.19
C VAL A 21 1.72 33.50 -22.15
N THR A 22 2.66 34.23 -22.74
CA THR A 22 2.62 35.70 -22.80
C THR A 22 1.38 36.20 -23.57
N GLU A 23 1.08 35.62 -24.73
CA GLU A 23 -0.11 35.98 -25.52
C GLU A 23 -1.41 35.71 -24.75
N LYS A 24 -1.52 34.54 -24.10
CA LYS A 24 -2.71 34.17 -23.31
C LYS A 24 -2.91 35.08 -22.11
N MET A 25 -1.82 35.51 -21.47
CA MET A 25 -1.88 36.48 -20.38
C MET A 25 -2.34 37.85 -20.86
N ASN A 26 -1.76 38.33 -21.97
CA ASN A 26 -2.12 39.62 -22.56
C ASN A 26 -3.59 39.65 -23.00
N ARG A 27 -4.06 38.60 -23.70
CA ARG A 27 -5.47 38.49 -24.13
C ARG A 27 -6.47 38.46 -22.97
N LYS A 28 -6.06 37.94 -21.81
CA LYS A 28 -6.92 37.83 -20.62
C LYS A 28 -6.68 38.94 -19.58
N GLN A 29 -5.81 39.92 -19.88
CA GLN A 29 -5.40 40.99 -18.97
C GLN A 29 -4.95 40.45 -17.59
N LEU A 30 -4.24 39.31 -17.60
CA LEU A 30 -3.79 38.66 -16.37
C LEU A 30 -2.39 39.15 -16.00
N THR A 31 -2.27 39.72 -14.80
CA THR A 31 -0.97 40.09 -14.22
C THR A 31 -0.60 39.06 -13.15
N PRO A 32 0.52 38.33 -13.28
CA PRO A 32 0.93 37.36 -12.27
C PRO A 32 1.24 38.09 -10.97
N ARG A 33 0.83 37.52 -9.84
CA ARG A 33 1.16 38.07 -8.53
C ARG A 33 2.68 38.03 -8.34
N GLN A 34 3.32 39.19 -8.24
CA GLN A 34 4.76 39.30 -8.02
C GLN A 34 5.07 39.01 -6.55
N ASN A 35 5.26 37.74 -6.21
CA ASN A 35 5.67 37.34 -4.86
C ASN A 35 7.19 37.53 -4.63
N ARG A 36 7.97 37.76 -5.69
CA ARG A 36 9.40 38.04 -5.66
C ARG A 36 9.74 39.11 -6.72
N PRO A 37 9.65 40.40 -6.40
CA PRO A 37 10.11 41.45 -7.31
C PRO A 37 11.61 41.28 -7.56
N ASN A 38 12.07 41.53 -8.79
CA ASN A 38 13.46 41.42 -9.26
C ASN A 38 13.99 40.00 -9.53
N TYR A 39 13.18 38.96 -9.34
CA TYR A 39 13.54 37.60 -9.73
C TYR A 39 13.02 37.21 -11.11
N TYR A 40 13.87 36.56 -11.89
CA TYR A 40 13.62 36.18 -13.29
C TYR A 40 14.05 34.75 -13.55
N TYR A 41 13.33 34.09 -14.46
CA TYR A 41 13.76 32.82 -15.02
C TYR A 41 14.49 33.05 -16.33
N THR A 42 15.65 32.41 -16.49
CA THR A 42 16.42 32.37 -17.74
C THR A 42 15.93 31.21 -18.62
N PHE A 43 15.79 31.47 -19.91
CA PHE A 43 15.40 30.49 -20.91
C PHE A 43 16.35 30.61 -22.11
N THR A 44 17.60 30.21 -21.89
CA THR A 44 18.66 30.16 -22.91
C THR A 44 19.15 28.72 -23.09
N GLU A 45 19.93 28.42 -24.12
CA GLU A 45 20.48 27.07 -24.29
C GLU A 45 21.45 26.68 -23.17
N GLU A 46 22.24 27.63 -22.66
CA GLU A 46 23.22 27.39 -21.59
C GLU A 46 22.59 27.41 -20.20
N TRP A 47 21.65 28.33 -19.97
CA TRP A 47 21.03 28.56 -18.67
C TRP A 47 19.51 28.50 -18.84
N TYR A 48 18.95 27.32 -18.58
CA TYR A 48 17.55 27.00 -18.86
C TYR A 48 16.76 26.66 -17.59
N GLY A 49 15.79 27.50 -17.26
CA GLY A 49 14.95 27.36 -16.08
C GLY A 49 15.60 27.82 -14.77
N GLU A 50 16.77 28.48 -14.83
CA GLU A 50 17.42 28.99 -13.63
C GLU A 50 16.79 30.27 -13.14
N LEU A 51 16.73 30.41 -11.82
CA LEU A 51 16.19 31.58 -11.16
C LEU A 51 17.34 32.53 -10.79
N VAL A 52 17.31 33.73 -11.36
CA VAL A 52 18.32 34.78 -11.14
C VAL A 52 17.67 36.04 -10.59
N GLU A 53 18.39 36.73 -9.71
CA GLU A 53 18.03 38.06 -9.25
C GLU A 53 18.71 39.09 -10.16
N LEU A 54 17.93 39.96 -10.81
CA LEU A 54 18.43 40.91 -11.79
C LEU A 54 17.98 42.33 -11.46
N ASN A 55 18.88 43.30 -11.65
CA ASN A 55 18.55 44.72 -11.54
C ASN A 55 17.99 45.23 -12.88
N LYS A 56 16.75 45.71 -12.87
CA LYS A 56 16.07 46.22 -14.08
C LYS A 56 16.71 47.45 -14.70
N GLU A 57 17.53 48.19 -13.95
CA GLU A 57 18.19 49.41 -14.42
C GLU A 57 19.46 49.11 -15.23
N ASP A 58 19.90 47.86 -15.24
CA ASP A 58 21.00 47.39 -16.08
C ASP A 58 20.54 47.17 -17.53
N LYS A 59 21.28 47.76 -18.47
CA LYS A 59 20.96 47.72 -19.92
C LYS A 59 21.08 46.31 -20.49
N GLU A 60 21.96 45.47 -19.96
CA GLU A 60 22.10 44.08 -20.40
C GLU A 60 20.90 43.25 -19.95
N THR A 61 20.48 43.43 -18.69
CA THR A 61 19.24 42.86 -18.16
C THR A 61 18.01 43.26 -18.97
N GLU A 62 17.89 44.54 -19.34
CA GLU A 62 16.77 45.02 -20.16
C GLU A 62 16.75 44.36 -21.56
N ALA A 63 17.92 44.19 -22.18
CA ALA A 63 18.06 43.51 -23.47
C ALA A 63 17.65 42.02 -23.39
N LEU A 64 18.05 41.32 -22.32
CA LEU A 64 17.67 39.92 -22.08
C LEU A 64 16.17 39.73 -21.89
N ILE A 65 15.51 40.67 -21.19
CA ILE A 65 14.06 40.67 -20.99
C ILE A 65 13.32 40.94 -22.32
N LYS A 66 13.74 41.97 -23.08
CA LYS A 66 13.13 42.29 -24.39
C LYS A 66 13.31 41.17 -25.42
N GLY A 67 14.46 40.48 -25.38
CA GLY A 67 14.74 39.33 -26.24
C GLY A 67 13.99 38.05 -25.84
N GLY A 68 13.25 38.06 -24.73
CA GLY A 68 12.59 36.87 -24.18
C GLY A 68 13.57 35.79 -23.73
N ASN A 69 14.82 36.15 -23.41
CA ASN A 69 15.79 35.23 -22.79
C ASN A 69 15.58 35.17 -21.27
N CYS A 70 14.99 36.22 -20.69
CA CYS A 70 14.62 36.29 -19.29
C CYS A 70 13.16 36.72 -19.15
N VAL A 71 12.41 36.09 -18.25
CA VAL A 71 11.02 36.47 -17.95
C VAL A 71 10.82 36.57 -16.46
N SER A 72 9.91 37.46 -16.04
CA SER A 72 9.63 37.65 -14.60
C SER A 72 9.24 36.33 -13.93
N TYR A 73 9.55 36.18 -12.64
CA TYR A 73 9.23 35.00 -11.83
C TYR A 73 7.82 34.45 -12.07
N GLY A 74 6.80 35.31 -12.10
CA GLY A 74 5.41 34.90 -12.28
C GLY A 74 5.10 34.35 -13.68
N VAL A 75 5.70 34.94 -14.72
CA VAL A 75 5.56 34.45 -16.11
C VAL A 75 6.36 33.17 -16.32
N GLY A 76 7.62 33.15 -15.85
CA GLY A 76 8.49 31.97 -15.92
C GLY A 76 7.90 30.76 -15.19
N SER A 77 7.27 30.97 -14.03
CA SER A 77 6.59 29.89 -13.29
C SER A 77 5.43 29.27 -14.10
N LEU A 78 4.72 30.05 -14.91
CA LEU A 78 3.63 29.54 -15.76
C LEU A 78 4.16 28.76 -16.96
N ILE A 79 5.26 29.24 -17.56
CA ILE A 79 5.98 28.53 -18.63
C ILE A 79 6.52 27.20 -18.09
N TRP A 80 7.14 27.22 -16.91
CA TRP A 80 7.66 26.03 -16.25
C TRP A 80 6.59 25.00 -15.95
N ARG A 81 5.45 25.48 -15.44
CA ARG A 81 4.31 24.61 -15.16
C ARG A 81 3.72 23.99 -16.43
N ARG A 82 3.69 24.73 -17.54
CA ARG A 82 3.23 24.21 -18.83
C ARG A 82 4.17 23.12 -19.36
N GLN A 83 5.48 23.40 -19.41
CA GLN A 83 6.47 22.44 -19.90
C GLN A 83 6.54 21.17 -19.05
N TYR A 84 6.50 21.33 -17.73
CA TYR A 84 6.45 20.21 -16.79
C TYR A 84 5.18 19.36 -16.97
N ASN A 85 4.00 19.99 -17.08
CA ASN A 85 2.77 19.26 -17.32
C ASN A 85 2.81 18.50 -18.65
N SER A 86 3.31 19.12 -19.72
CA SER A 86 3.47 18.45 -21.02
C SER A 86 4.45 17.26 -20.96
N LEU A 87 5.55 17.39 -20.21
CA LEU A 87 6.48 16.27 -19.97
C LEU A 87 5.85 15.16 -19.13
N MET A 88 5.03 15.52 -18.13
CA MET A 88 4.31 14.53 -17.33
C MET A 88 3.23 13.81 -18.15
N ASP A 89 2.47 14.55 -18.96
CA ASP A 89 1.49 13.98 -19.89
C ASP A 89 2.18 13.07 -20.91
N PHE A 90 3.34 13.48 -21.44
CA PHE A 90 4.16 12.65 -22.32
C PHE A 90 4.69 11.40 -21.62
N ARG A 91 5.16 11.52 -20.36
CA ARG A 91 5.58 10.37 -19.54
C ARG A 91 4.42 9.39 -19.35
N PHE A 92 3.22 9.88 -19.03
CA PHE A 92 2.02 9.04 -18.90
C PHE A 92 1.61 8.43 -20.24
N LEU A 93 1.77 9.15 -21.36
CA LEU A 93 1.50 8.65 -22.71
C LEU A 93 2.50 7.55 -23.10
N VAL A 94 3.80 7.76 -22.89
CA VAL A 94 4.85 6.77 -23.15
C VAL A 94 4.66 5.54 -22.27
N LEU A 95 4.37 5.71 -20.97
CA LEU A 95 3.99 4.61 -20.09
C LEU A 95 2.75 3.88 -20.63
N SER A 96 1.73 4.60 -21.08
CA SER A 96 0.53 4.00 -21.68
C SER A 96 0.82 3.27 -22.99
N MET A 97 1.73 3.77 -23.83
CA MET A 97 2.15 3.13 -25.08
C MET A 97 3.00 1.89 -24.80
N LEU A 98 3.98 1.96 -23.91
CA LEU A 98 4.79 0.82 -23.47
C LEU A 98 3.93 -0.29 -22.85
N MET A 99 2.87 0.09 -22.13
CA MET A 99 1.90 -0.85 -21.55
C MET A 99 0.89 -1.40 -22.58
N LYS A 100 0.64 -0.68 -23.69
CA LYS A 100 -0.30 -1.07 -24.76
C LYS A 100 0.36 -1.71 -25.98
N THR A 101 1.69 -1.74 -26.08
CA THR A 101 2.37 -2.37 -27.22
C THR A 101 2.20 -3.89 -27.13
N PRO A 102 1.42 -4.54 -28.01
CA PRO A 102 1.43 -5.99 -28.12
C PRO A 102 2.78 -6.37 -28.73
N ARG A 103 3.60 -7.14 -28.02
CA ARG A 103 4.82 -7.70 -28.59
C ARG A 103 4.43 -8.72 -29.66
N ALA A 104 4.59 -8.35 -30.92
CA ALA A 104 4.37 -9.18 -32.09
C ALA A 104 5.42 -10.30 -32.18
N TRP A 105 5.39 -11.31 -31.29
CA TRP A 105 6.25 -12.50 -31.36
C TRP A 105 5.51 -13.80 -31.00
N TRP A 106 4.24 -13.94 -31.38
CA TRP A 106 3.52 -15.20 -31.27
C TRP A 106 3.21 -15.72 -32.68
N THR A 107 3.58 -16.96 -32.95
CA THR A 107 3.18 -17.67 -34.18
C THR A 107 1.75 -18.21 -34.03
N GLU A 108 1.03 -18.40 -35.15
CA GLU A 108 -0.33 -18.98 -35.14
C GLU A 108 -0.41 -20.34 -34.43
N GLU A 109 0.65 -21.14 -34.47
CA GLU A 109 0.75 -22.42 -33.73
C GLU A 109 0.71 -22.22 -32.20
N GLN A 110 1.30 -21.14 -31.67
CA GLN A 110 1.27 -20.84 -30.25
C GLN A 110 -0.11 -20.34 -29.78
N TRP A 111 -0.93 -19.80 -30.70
CA TRP A 111 -2.29 -19.39 -30.43
C TRP A 111 -3.28 -20.57 -30.40
N GLU A 112 -3.05 -21.60 -31.23
CA GLU A 112 -3.89 -22.80 -31.25
C GLU A 112 -3.62 -23.78 -30.09
N LEU A 113 -2.38 -23.84 -29.58
CA LEU A 113 -2.05 -24.62 -28.38
C LEU A 113 -2.80 -24.14 -27.12
N VAL A 114 -3.19 -22.86 -27.06
CA VAL A 114 -3.91 -22.27 -25.91
C VAL A 114 -5.42 -22.53 -25.98
N LYS A 115 -5.98 -22.84 -27.18
CA LYS A 115 -7.41 -23.14 -27.34
C LYS A 115 -7.76 -24.57 -26.94
N GLN A 116 -6.83 -25.52 -27.02
CA GLN A 116 -7.15 -26.95 -26.89
C GLN A 116 -7.24 -27.47 -25.45
N ASP A 117 -6.85 -26.70 -24.43
CA ASP A 117 -6.77 -27.20 -23.04
C ASP A 117 -8.01 -26.93 -22.17
N LYS A 118 -9.17 -26.61 -22.78
CA LYS A 118 -10.40 -26.25 -22.05
C LYS A 118 -11.45 -27.35 -21.90
N SER A 119 -11.29 -28.53 -22.50
CA SER A 119 -12.43 -29.45 -22.65
C SER A 119 -12.51 -30.62 -21.67
N THR A 120 -11.48 -30.96 -20.87
CA THR A 120 -11.53 -32.16 -20.00
C THR A 120 -11.66 -31.85 -18.51
N VAL A 121 -11.39 -30.62 -18.09
CA VAL A 121 -11.53 -30.15 -16.69
C VAL A 121 -12.98 -29.71 -16.40
N VAL A 122 -13.67 -29.16 -17.40
CA VAL A 122 -15.06 -28.67 -17.27
C VAL A 122 -16.06 -29.81 -17.06
N ASP A 123 -15.86 -30.97 -17.73
CA ASP A 123 -16.75 -32.13 -17.58
C ASP A 123 -16.59 -32.82 -16.22
N LYS A 124 -15.36 -32.86 -15.68
CA LYS A 124 -15.10 -33.34 -14.31
C LYS A 124 -15.69 -32.39 -13.26
N MET A 125 -15.67 -31.08 -13.50
CA MET A 125 -16.34 -30.09 -12.65
C MET A 125 -17.87 -30.21 -12.69
N ALA A 126 -18.47 -30.45 -13.86
CA ALA A 126 -19.92 -30.63 -13.98
C ALA A 126 -20.41 -31.86 -13.20
N GLN A 127 -19.62 -32.93 -13.15
CA GLN A 127 -19.96 -34.15 -12.40
C GLN A 127 -19.78 -33.97 -10.88
N MET A 128 -18.73 -33.25 -10.46
CA MET A 128 -18.47 -32.94 -9.04
C MET A 128 -19.49 -31.93 -8.46
N VAL A 129 -19.95 -30.96 -9.27
CA VAL A 129 -21.04 -30.03 -8.90
C VAL A 129 -22.37 -30.77 -8.73
N LYS A 130 -22.62 -31.79 -9.56
CA LYS A 130 -23.83 -32.63 -9.46
C LYS A 130 -23.86 -33.48 -8.19
N GLU A 131 -22.70 -33.93 -7.70
CA GLU A 131 -22.55 -34.64 -6.41
C GLU A 131 -22.63 -33.68 -5.20
N MET A 132 -22.11 -32.45 -5.30
CA MET A 132 -22.22 -31.44 -4.24
C MET A 132 -23.65 -30.92 -4.05
N LEU A 133 -24.43 -30.80 -5.14
CA LEU A 133 -25.84 -30.42 -5.08
C LEU A 133 -26.73 -31.52 -4.49
N ALA A 134 -26.29 -32.78 -4.56
CA ALA A 134 -27.03 -33.94 -4.02
C ALA A 134 -26.89 -34.10 -2.50
N THR A 135 -25.88 -33.49 -1.85
CA THR A 135 -25.58 -33.74 -0.42
C THR A 135 -25.97 -32.59 0.52
N GLY A 136 -26.41 -31.44 0.01
CA GLY A 136 -27.16 -30.42 0.78
C GLY A 136 -26.50 -29.87 2.05
N LYS A 137 -25.19 -30.06 2.27
CA LYS A 137 -24.46 -29.51 3.42
C LYS A 137 -23.34 -28.60 2.95
N ALA A 138 -23.59 -27.30 3.00
CA ALA A 138 -22.52 -26.31 2.96
C ALA A 138 -21.56 -26.55 4.15
N PRO A 139 -20.24 -26.61 3.95
CA PRO A 139 -19.31 -26.73 5.06
C PRO A 139 -19.34 -25.41 5.84
N GLY A 140 -19.95 -25.43 7.03
CA GLY A 140 -19.95 -24.28 7.94
C GLY A 140 -18.53 -23.72 8.12
N THR A 141 -18.37 -22.43 7.89
CA THR A 141 -17.20 -21.66 8.30
C THR A 141 -17.19 -21.61 9.83
N THR A 142 -16.47 -22.53 10.47
CA THR A 142 -16.30 -22.57 11.91
C THR A 142 -15.40 -21.42 12.37
N PHE A 143 -15.70 -20.81 13.53
CA PHE A 143 -14.91 -19.74 14.16
C PHE A 143 -13.41 -20.10 14.24
N ALA A 144 -13.08 -21.37 14.51
CA ALA A 144 -11.71 -21.88 14.51
C ALA A 144 -10.97 -21.68 13.17
N LYS A 145 -11.64 -21.83 12.02
CA LYS A 145 -11.03 -21.58 10.69
C LYS A 145 -10.70 -20.10 10.51
N LEU A 146 -11.58 -19.22 10.99
CA LEU A 146 -11.38 -17.78 10.94
C LEU A 146 -10.21 -17.34 11.84
N LEU A 147 -10.11 -17.91 13.04
CA LEU A 147 -8.99 -17.67 13.96
C LEU A 147 -7.64 -18.06 13.33
N ILE A 148 -7.58 -19.20 12.65
CA ILE A 148 -6.40 -19.64 11.89
C ILE A 148 -6.09 -18.65 10.76
N SER A 149 -7.10 -18.19 10.01
CA SER A 149 -6.95 -17.23 8.92
C SER A 149 -6.35 -15.90 9.40
N ILE A 150 -6.86 -15.35 10.50
CA ILE A 150 -6.36 -14.09 11.06
C ILE A 150 -4.96 -14.25 11.66
N ASN A 151 -4.66 -15.39 12.30
CA ASN A 151 -3.30 -15.68 12.75
C ASN A 151 -2.32 -15.73 11.57
N LYS A 152 -2.72 -16.37 10.48
CA LYS A 152 -1.92 -16.42 9.26
C LYS A 152 -1.69 -15.01 8.71
N GLN A 153 -2.74 -14.19 8.58
CA GLN A 153 -2.61 -12.79 8.14
C GLN A 153 -1.64 -12.00 9.02
N ARG A 154 -1.71 -12.16 10.35
CA ARG A 154 -0.77 -11.56 11.29
C ARG A 154 0.68 -11.96 10.99
N ASN A 155 0.94 -13.26 10.84
CA ASN A 155 2.27 -13.80 10.58
C ASN A 155 2.81 -13.43 9.17
N ASP A 156 1.91 -13.27 8.20
CA ASP A 156 2.21 -12.79 6.86
C ASP A 156 2.61 -11.31 6.90
N LEU A 157 1.90 -10.49 7.68
CA LEU A 157 2.22 -9.07 7.90
C LEU A 157 3.55 -8.87 8.62
N GLU A 158 3.87 -9.68 9.63
CA GLU A 158 5.18 -9.67 10.28
C GLU A 158 6.30 -9.98 9.28
N GLY A 159 6.11 -11.00 8.44
CA GLY A 159 7.04 -11.32 7.36
C GLY A 159 7.15 -10.17 6.35
N TYR A 160 6.04 -9.50 6.05
CA TYR A 160 6.02 -8.36 5.14
C TYR A 160 6.75 -7.14 5.69
N LEU A 161 6.67 -6.86 6.99
CA LEU A 161 7.43 -5.79 7.64
C LEU A 161 8.94 -6.03 7.51
N ALA A 162 9.40 -7.27 7.67
CA ALA A 162 10.79 -7.62 7.42
C ALA A 162 11.17 -7.39 5.94
N ILE A 163 10.32 -7.78 4.99
CA ILE A 163 10.54 -7.52 3.55
C ILE A 163 10.65 -6.02 3.27
N LEU A 164 9.74 -5.21 3.82
CA LEU A 164 9.72 -3.77 3.63
C LEU A 164 11.01 -3.11 4.13
N ARG A 165 11.58 -3.62 5.24
CA ARG A 165 12.85 -3.15 5.81
C ARG A 165 14.06 -3.60 5.00
N ASP A 166 14.09 -4.87 4.61
CA ASP A 166 15.29 -5.50 4.05
C ASP A 166 15.41 -5.36 2.53
N GLU A 167 14.30 -5.11 1.82
CA GLU A 167 14.24 -5.04 0.36
C GLU A 167 13.98 -3.60 -0.11
N PRO A 168 15.02 -2.82 -0.47
CA PRO A 168 14.87 -1.42 -0.87
C PRO A 168 13.87 -1.20 -2.01
N SER A 169 13.77 -2.15 -2.95
CA SER A 169 12.81 -2.08 -4.05
C SER A 169 11.35 -2.10 -3.59
N VAL A 170 11.05 -2.81 -2.49
CA VAL A 170 9.72 -2.88 -1.89
C VAL A 170 9.41 -1.58 -1.16
N LEU A 171 10.37 -1.04 -0.39
CA LEU A 171 10.23 0.28 0.24
C LEU A 171 9.97 1.37 -0.80
N VAL A 172 10.79 1.44 -1.84
CA VAL A 172 10.66 2.42 -2.93
C VAL A 172 9.30 2.33 -3.61
N TYR A 173 8.79 1.11 -3.87
CA TYR A 173 7.46 0.95 -4.43
C TYR A 173 6.38 1.57 -3.55
N HIS A 174 6.37 1.27 -2.25
CA HIS A 174 5.36 1.79 -1.32
C HIS A 174 5.48 3.30 -1.13
N VAL A 175 6.70 3.83 -1.02
CA VAL A 175 6.95 5.27 -0.91
C VAL A 175 6.49 5.98 -2.18
N ASN A 176 6.81 5.46 -3.35
CA ASN A 176 6.33 6.00 -4.63
C ASN A 176 4.80 5.94 -4.73
N SER A 177 4.20 4.80 -4.38
CA SER A 177 2.76 4.60 -4.36
C SER A 177 2.06 5.65 -3.48
N TRP A 178 2.60 5.90 -2.28
CA TRP A 178 2.10 6.90 -1.35
C TRP A 178 2.29 8.33 -1.86
N LEU A 179 3.42 8.62 -2.50
CA LEU A 179 3.71 9.93 -3.12
C LEU A 179 2.77 10.25 -4.27
N LEU A 180 2.45 9.26 -5.11
CA LEU A 180 1.56 9.44 -6.26
C LEU A 180 0.09 9.51 -5.87
N SER A 181 -0.24 9.12 -4.64
CA SER A 181 -1.61 9.12 -4.11
C SER A 181 -1.91 10.30 -3.17
N ARG A 182 -1.04 11.31 -3.17
CA ARG A 182 -1.14 12.48 -2.29
C ARG A 182 -2.37 13.33 -2.59
N PRO A 183 -3.12 13.79 -1.57
CA PRO A 183 -4.25 14.70 -1.74
C PRO A 183 -3.90 16.01 -2.48
N GLU A 184 -2.66 16.47 -2.38
CA GLU A 184 -2.11 17.64 -3.08
C GLU A 184 -2.20 17.53 -4.61
N LEU A 185 -2.18 16.29 -5.13
CA LEU A 185 -2.26 16.00 -6.56
C LEU A 185 -3.70 16.00 -7.09
N VAL A 186 -4.69 16.05 -6.21
CA VAL A 186 -6.10 16.16 -6.59
C VAL A 186 -6.40 17.61 -6.98
N THR A 187 -7.00 17.79 -8.16
CA THR A 187 -7.41 19.10 -8.66
C THR A 187 -8.49 19.72 -7.77
N ASP A 188 -8.40 21.02 -7.54
CA ASP A 188 -9.52 21.78 -6.98
C ASP A 188 -10.62 22.05 -8.03
N ASP A 189 -11.70 22.76 -7.64
CA ASP A 189 -12.81 23.13 -8.52
C ASP A 189 -12.40 23.96 -9.74
N ARG A 190 -11.19 24.53 -9.73
CA ARG A 190 -10.62 25.32 -10.82
C ARG A 190 -9.59 24.53 -11.63
N GLY A 191 -9.47 23.23 -11.42
CA GLY A 191 -8.51 22.36 -12.08
C GLY A 191 -7.07 22.55 -11.60
N ARG A 192 -6.85 23.18 -10.42
CA ARG A 192 -5.51 23.50 -9.92
C ARG A 192 -5.00 22.45 -8.94
N ASN A 193 -3.80 21.96 -9.19
CA ASN A 193 -3.04 21.13 -8.25
C ASN A 193 -2.19 22.01 -7.32
N LEU A 194 -1.90 21.53 -6.11
CA LEU A 194 -0.89 22.18 -5.27
C LEU A 194 0.51 21.95 -5.86
N PRO A 195 1.48 22.84 -5.56
CA PRO A 195 2.87 22.64 -5.98
C PRO A 195 3.36 21.27 -5.52
N PRO A 196 4.04 20.50 -6.38
CA PRO A 196 4.58 19.21 -6.01
C PRO A 196 5.96 19.43 -5.36
N GLU A 197 6.04 19.95 -4.13
CA GLU A 197 7.33 20.09 -3.42
C GLU A 197 7.93 18.70 -3.12
N THR A 198 8.45 18.01 -4.14
CA THR A 198 8.63 16.56 -4.17
C THR A 198 9.49 16.04 -3.04
N ASP A 199 10.52 16.79 -2.67
CA ASP A 199 11.63 16.30 -1.87
C ASP A 199 11.21 16.16 -0.40
N LYS A 200 10.57 17.18 0.17
CA LYS A 200 9.97 17.13 1.52
C LYS A 200 8.89 16.06 1.63
N HIS A 201 8.16 15.81 0.54
CA HIS A 201 7.10 14.81 0.54
C HIS A 201 7.63 13.38 0.54
N ILE A 202 8.88 13.13 0.11
CA ILE A 202 9.48 11.79 0.17
C ILE A 202 9.71 11.38 1.63
N SER A 203 10.30 12.24 2.47
CA SER A 203 10.49 11.97 3.90
C SER A 203 9.18 11.65 4.61
N CYS A 204 8.13 12.44 4.33
CA CYS A 204 6.79 12.21 4.86
C CYS A 204 6.19 10.89 4.34
N ALA A 205 6.40 10.55 3.07
CA ALA A 205 5.92 9.29 2.51
C ALA A 205 6.62 8.07 3.13
N ILE A 206 7.92 8.13 3.41
CA ILE A 206 8.64 7.06 4.12
C ILE A 206 8.02 6.86 5.51
N PHE A 207 7.86 7.94 6.28
CA PHE A 207 7.23 7.90 7.60
C PHE A 207 5.85 7.25 7.57
N GLU A 208 4.97 7.70 6.68
CA GLU A 208 3.59 7.20 6.59
C GLU A 208 3.52 5.74 6.11
N VAL A 209 4.42 5.32 5.21
CA VAL A 209 4.50 3.93 4.76
C VAL A 209 4.89 3.02 5.92
N VAL A 210 5.97 3.35 6.64
CA VAL A 210 6.45 2.56 7.78
C VAL A 210 5.37 2.49 8.87
N ARG A 211 4.82 3.65 9.25
CA ARG A 211 3.75 3.75 10.23
C ARG A 211 2.54 2.91 9.88
N ARG A 212 2.05 3.01 8.64
CA ARG A 212 0.86 2.30 8.18
C ARG A 212 1.02 0.79 8.28
N TRP A 213 2.18 0.25 7.89
CA TRP A 213 2.42 -1.19 7.95
C TRP A 213 2.53 -1.69 9.39
N ILE A 214 3.20 -0.94 10.28
CA ILE A 214 3.26 -1.24 11.72
C ILE A 214 1.86 -1.19 12.34
N GLN A 215 1.08 -0.15 12.04
CA GLN A 215 -0.28 0.01 12.54
C GLN A 215 -1.19 -1.15 12.09
N LYS A 216 -1.14 -1.53 10.81
CA LYS A 216 -1.89 -2.67 10.27
C LYS A 216 -1.54 -3.96 11.01
N PHE A 217 -0.25 -4.23 11.21
CA PHE A 217 0.19 -5.39 11.99
C PHE A 217 -0.31 -5.38 13.44
N ALA A 218 -0.29 -4.22 14.10
CA ALA A 218 -0.79 -4.07 15.46
C ALA A 218 -2.30 -4.31 15.57
N ILE A 219 -3.09 -3.76 14.66
CA ILE A 219 -4.54 -3.97 14.61
C ILE A 219 -4.87 -5.45 14.39
N THR A 220 -4.23 -6.11 13.41
CA THR A 220 -4.45 -7.54 13.15
C THR A 220 -4.01 -8.41 14.33
N SER A 221 -2.92 -8.04 15.01
CA SER A 221 -2.46 -8.71 16.24
C SER A 221 -3.47 -8.59 17.38
N TYR A 222 -4.05 -7.41 17.56
CA TYR A 222 -5.07 -7.20 18.58
C TYR A 222 -6.38 -7.93 18.26
N MET A 223 -6.83 -7.93 16.99
CA MET A 223 -7.96 -8.75 16.54
C MET A 223 -7.76 -10.23 16.88
N TYR A 224 -6.57 -10.77 16.58
CA TYR A 224 -6.23 -12.15 16.90
C TYR A 224 -6.30 -12.42 18.41
N ASN A 225 -5.71 -11.54 19.23
CA ASN A 225 -5.71 -11.67 20.69
C ASN A 225 -7.15 -11.66 21.25
N LEU A 226 -8.01 -10.75 20.77
CA LEU A 226 -9.42 -10.69 21.16
C LEU A 226 -10.17 -11.96 20.78
N MET A 227 -9.95 -12.48 19.57
CA MET A 227 -10.60 -13.71 19.13
C MET A 227 -10.15 -14.93 19.93
N GLN A 228 -8.86 -15.03 20.27
CA GLN A 228 -8.38 -16.08 21.17
C GLN A 228 -9.03 -15.99 22.55
N MET A 229 -9.07 -14.79 23.15
CA MET A 229 -9.70 -14.58 24.45
C MET A 229 -11.19 -14.91 24.43
N TRP A 230 -11.88 -14.62 23.33
CA TRP A 230 -13.29 -14.95 23.18
C TRP A 230 -13.54 -16.46 23.03
N ASP A 231 -12.68 -17.17 22.31
CA ASP A 231 -12.74 -18.63 22.12
C ASP A 231 -12.39 -19.42 23.39
N ASP A 232 -11.58 -18.82 24.28
CA ASP A 232 -11.11 -19.47 25.49
C ASP A 232 -12.29 -19.97 26.36
N PRO A 233 -12.34 -21.28 26.69
CA PRO A 233 -13.35 -21.84 27.58
C PRO A 233 -13.35 -21.24 28.99
N ASN A 234 -12.22 -20.72 29.46
CA ASN A 234 -12.07 -20.14 30.79
C ASN A 234 -12.61 -18.70 30.88
N THR A 235 -12.87 -18.06 29.74
CA THR A 235 -13.38 -16.69 29.71
C THR A 235 -14.85 -16.66 30.13
N LYS A 236 -15.15 -15.91 31.21
CA LYS A 236 -16.51 -15.77 31.75
C LYS A 236 -17.50 -15.24 30.71
N SER A 237 -18.73 -15.75 30.73
CA SER A 237 -19.78 -15.41 29.75
C SER A 237 -20.07 -13.91 29.63
N ASP A 238 -20.16 -13.20 30.76
CA ASP A 238 -20.38 -11.74 30.77
C ASP A 238 -19.21 -10.98 30.15
N TYR A 239 -17.99 -11.49 30.35
CA TYR A 239 -16.78 -10.91 29.78
C TYR A 239 -16.65 -11.18 28.28
N LYS A 240 -17.13 -12.34 27.79
CA LYS A 240 -17.22 -12.63 26.35
C LYS A 240 -18.02 -11.57 25.61
N ARG A 241 -19.06 -10.99 26.23
CA ARG A 241 -19.84 -9.88 25.62
C ARG A 241 -19.02 -8.60 25.48
N ILE A 242 -18.18 -8.28 26.47
CA ILE A 242 -17.28 -7.11 26.43
C ILE A 242 -16.24 -7.29 25.32
N ILE A 243 -15.59 -8.46 25.27
CA ILE A 243 -14.63 -8.79 24.21
C ILE A 243 -15.31 -8.72 22.84
N LEU A 244 -16.54 -9.22 22.71
CA LEU A 244 -17.26 -9.18 21.44
C LEU A 244 -17.61 -7.75 20.99
N GLN A 245 -17.88 -6.84 21.93
CA GLN A 245 -18.06 -5.42 21.63
C GLN A 245 -16.77 -4.75 21.18
N GLU A 246 -15.66 -5.01 21.88
CA GLU A 246 -14.32 -4.53 21.48
C GLU A 246 -13.97 -5.06 20.08
N LEU A 247 -14.19 -6.35 19.84
CA LEU A 247 -13.92 -7.01 18.56
C LEU A 247 -14.70 -6.35 17.42
N SER A 248 -16.01 -6.12 17.60
CA SER A 248 -16.84 -5.40 16.62
C SER A 248 -16.27 -4.02 16.30
N ASN A 249 -15.90 -3.25 17.34
CA ASN A 249 -15.36 -1.91 17.17
C ASN A 249 -14.00 -1.93 16.44
N VAL A 250 -13.10 -2.87 16.76
CA VAL A 250 -11.78 -3.01 16.11
C VAL A 250 -11.92 -3.43 14.64
N PHE A 251 -12.87 -4.31 14.30
CA PHE A 251 -13.16 -4.64 12.90
C PHE A 251 -13.68 -3.44 12.11
N HIS A 252 -14.57 -2.65 12.71
CA HIS A 252 -15.00 -1.39 12.10
C HIS A 252 -13.85 -0.39 11.93
N PHE A 253 -12.95 -0.32 12.90
CA PHE A 253 -11.76 0.53 12.84
C PHE A 253 -10.84 0.14 11.68
N GLU A 254 -10.53 -1.14 11.52
CA GLU A 254 -9.70 -1.65 10.41
C GLU A 254 -10.38 -1.48 9.04
N TYR A 255 -11.70 -1.70 8.97
CA TYR A 255 -12.47 -1.42 7.76
C TYR A 255 -12.32 0.05 7.35
N ASN A 256 -12.47 0.99 8.30
CA ASN A 256 -12.33 2.41 8.01
C ASN A 256 -10.89 2.76 7.57
N ARG A 257 -9.87 2.14 8.17
CA ARG A 257 -8.46 2.29 7.76
C ARG A 257 -8.24 1.80 6.32
N ALA A 258 -8.73 0.61 5.98
CA ALA A 258 -8.63 0.04 4.63
C ALA A 258 -9.41 0.88 3.61
N GLN A 259 -10.59 1.37 3.97
CA GLN A 259 -11.39 2.27 3.13
C GLN A 259 -10.67 3.59 2.87
N ALA A 260 -10.09 4.23 3.90
CA ALA A 260 -9.30 5.45 3.74
C ALA A 260 -8.09 5.23 2.81
N HIS A 261 -7.46 4.06 2.91
CA HIS A 261 -6.38 3.66 2.02
C HIS A 261 -6.86 3.51 0.56
N LEU A 262 -8.00 2.86 0.33
CA LEU A 262 -8.61 2.76 -1.00
C LEU A 262 -8.92 4.15 -1.58
N ILE A 263 -9.62 5.00 -0.82
CA ILE A 263 -9.98 6.36 -1.25
C ILE A 263 -8.73 7.14 -1.69
N ARG A 264 -7.64 7.04 -0.91
CA ARG A 264 -6.37 7.73 -1.20
C ARG A 264 -5.81 7.38 -2.59
N HIS A 265 -5.88 6.11 -2.99
CA HIS A 265 -5.37 5.68 -4.30
C HIS A 265 -6.35 5.94 -5.42
N VAL A 266 -7.64 5.66 -5.20
CA VAL A 266 -8.70 5.86 -6.21
C VAL A 266 -8.84 7.33 -6.59
N GLN A 267 -8.74 8.26 -5.63
CA GLN A 267 -8.90 9.70 -5.89
C GLN A 267 -7.81 10.31 -6.80
N THR A 268 -6.72 9.58 -7.04
CA THR A 268 -5.61 9.99 -7.94
C THR A 268 -5.37 8.97 -9.05
N GLY A 269 -6.20 7.93 -9.14
CA GLY A 269 -6.13 6.86 -10.14
C GLY A 269 -7.37 6.86 -11.03
N ILE A 270 -8.05 5.71 -11.13
CA ILE A 270 -9.26 5.52 -11.92
C ILE A 270 -10.36 6.53 -11.56
N GLY A 271 -10.42 6.93 -10.29
CA GLY A 271 -11.39 7.89 -9.78
C GLY A 271 -10.95 9.36 -9.88
N ALA A 272 -9.81 9.71 -10.48
CA ALA A 272 -9.26 11.08 -10.40
C ALA A 272 -10.24 12.19 -10.82
N ARG A 273 -11.18 11.90 -11.73
CA ARG A 273 -12.21 12.86 -12.20
C ARG A 273 -13.45 12.95 -11.30
N CYS A 274 -13.56 12.06 -10.33
CA CYS A 274 -14.69 11.91 -9.42
C CYS A 274 -14.43 12.56 -8.06
N PHE A 275 -13.21 13.02 -7.79
CA PHE A 275 -12.83 13.70 -6.56
C PHE A 275 -12.37 15.12 -6.83
N ARG A 276 -12.49 15.98 -5.82
CA ARG A 276 -12.01 17.36 -5.86
C ARG A 276 -11.41 17.74 -4.52
N ARG A 277 -10.33 18.51 -4.56
CA ARG A 277 -9.75 19.11 -3.36
C ARG A 277 -10.53 20.35 -2.96
N VAL A 278 -10.88 20.46 -1.69
CA VAL A 278 -11.54 21.65 -1.14
C VAL A 278 -10.47 22.71 -0.84
N PRO A 279 -10.50 23.89 -1.49
CA PRO A 279 -9.50 24.91 -1.27
C PRO A 279 -9.44 25.35 0.20
N ASN A 280 -8.22 25.46 0.75
CA ASN A 280 -7.94 25.92 2.12
C ASN A 280 -8.61 25.11 3.24
N ALA A 281 -9.07 23.88 2.96
CA ALA A 281 -9.58 22.97 3.96
C ALA A 281 -8.58 21.83 4.17
N TYR A 282 -8.33 21.50 5.44
CA TYR A 282 -7.41 20.45 5.85
C TYR A 282 -8.13 19.49 6.80
N ASP A 283 -7.70 18.22 6.81
CA ASP A 283 -8.12 17.25 7.82
C ASP A 283 -7.37 17.44 9.15
N GLU A 284 -7.70 16.63 10.16
CA GLU A 284 -7.07 16.69 11.49
C GLU A 284 -5.58 16.35 11.46
N ALA A 285 -5.14 15.56 10.48
CA ALA A 285 -3.72 15.27 10.27
C ALA A 285 -3.00 16.42 9.53
N GLY A 286 -3.73 17.42 9.03
CA GLY A 286 -3.21 18.56 8.28
C GLY A 286 -3.02 18.29 6.78
N ASN A 287 -3.61 17.22 6.24
CA ASN A 287 -3.59 16.96 4.80
C ASN A 287 -4.72 17.74 4.11
N PRO A 288 -4.57 18.13 2.83
CA PRO A 288 -5.65 18.77 2.09
C PRO A 288 -6.92 17.91 2.05
N ARG A 289 -8.06 18.53 2.37
CA ARG A 289 -9.36 17.84 2.36
C ARG A 289 -9.81 17.58 0.92
N VAL A 290 -10.13 16.33 0.63
CA VAL A 290 -10.69 15.88 -0.67
C VAL A 290 -12.11 15.37 -0.46
N VAL A 291 -12.99 15.66 -1.41
CA VAL A 291 -14.38 15.19 -1.40
C VAL A 291 -14.77 14.60 -2.75
N MET A 292 -15.64 13.61 -2.73
CA MET A 292 -16.23 13.03 -3.94
C MET A 292 -17.21 14.05 -4.56
N ARG A 293 -17.05 14.34 -5.85
CA ARG A 293 -17.87 15.30 -6.62
C ARG A 293 -19.08 14.64 -7.27
N VAL A 294 -18.97 13.34 -7.59
CA VAL A 294 -19.94 12.60 -8.38
C VAL A 294 -20.70 11.64 -7.48
N LYS A 295 -22.01 11.50 -7.66
CA LYS A 295 -22.75 10.40 -7.06
C LYS A 295 -22.56 9.14 -7.91
N PRO A 296 -22.11 8.01 -7.35
CA PRO A 296 -21.90 6.79 -8.13
C PRO A 296 -23.15 6.30 -8.89
N GLU A 297 -24.35 6.64 -8.41
CA GLU A 297 -25.64 6.40 -9.09
C GLU A 297 -25.77 7.11 -10.43
N GLU A 298 -25.20 8.31 -10.54
CA GLU A 298 -25.35 9.22 -11.68
C GLU A 298 -24.31 8.93 -12.78
N LEU A 299 -23.37 8.01 -12.53
CA LEU A 299 -22.50 7.48 -13.57
C LEU A 299 -23.34 6.60 -14.51
N ASN A 300 -23.68 7.14 -15.68
CA ASN A 300 -24.23 6.39 -16.80
C ASN A 300 -23.38 5.12 -16.97
N GLY A 301 -24.01 3.94 -17.07
CA GLY A 301 -23.40 2.61 -16.89
C GLY A 301 -22.29 2.17 -17.86
N SER A 302 -21.53 3.11 -18.46
CA SER A 302 -20.39 2.85 -19.33
C SER A 302 -19.13 2.39 -18.58
N ASP A 303 -18.99 2.64 -17.27
CA ASP A 303 -17.85 2.16 -16.47
C ASP A 303 -18.29 1.56 -15.11
N SER A 304 -18.71 0.28 -15.14
CA SER A 304 -19.15 -0.46 -13.95
C SER A 304 -18.04 -0.65 -12.92
N LEU A 305 -16.77 -0.75 -13.36
CA LEU A 305 -15.63 -0.91 -12.46
C LEU A 305 -15.45 0.36 -11.62
N LEU A 306 -15.39 1.51 -12.28
CA LEU A 306 -15.32 2.81 -11.61
C LEU A 306 -16.52 3.00 -10.67
N GLN A 307 -17.72 2.64 -11.11
CA GLN A 307 -18.93 2.78 -10.28
C GLN A 307 -18.80 1.98 -8.97
N TYR A 308 -18.41 0.71 -9.02
CA TYR A 308 -18.28 -0.13 -7.82
C TYR A 308 -17.10 0.31 -6.93
N MET A 309 -15.99 0.74 -7.53
CA MET A 309 -14.86 1.33 -6.78
C MET A 309 -15.28 2.58 -6.01
N LEU A 310 -16.06 3.48 -6.63
CA LEU A 310 -16.57 4.67 -5.96
C LEU A 310 -17.58 4.35 -4.87
N ARG A 311 -18.40 3.30 -5.03
CA ARG A 311 -19.28 2.80 -3.96
C ARG A 311 -18.51 2.42 -2.72
N LEU A 312 -17.42 1.66 -2.87
CA LEU A 312 -16.53 1.32 -1.76
C LEU A 312 -15.88 2.55 -1.12
N CYS A 313 -15.70 3.64 -1.89
CA CYS A 313 -15.15 4.91 -1.41
C CYS A 313 -16.16 5.83 -0.70
N GLN A 314 -17.45 5.48 -0.62
CA GLN A 314 -18.43 6.34 0.06
C GLN A 314 -18.30 6.22 1.58
N PRO A 315 -18.20 7.35 2.33
CA PRO A 315 -18.05 7.31 3.79
C PRO A 315 -19.20 6.60 4.53
N GLN A 316 -20.38 6.52 3.91
CA GLN A 316 -21.56 5.86 4.47
C GLN A 316 -21.57 4.34 4.21
N THR A 317 -20.69 3.83 3.36
CA THR A 317 -20.62 2.40 3.07
C THR A 317 -19.98 1.67 4.24
N HIS A 318 -20.80 0.90 4.96
CA HIS A 318 -20.34 0.03 6.05
C HIS A 318 -19.96 -1.35 5.52
N ALA A 319 -19.22 -2.14 6.31
CA ALA A 319 -18.67 -3.45 5.87
C ALA A 319 -19.70 -4.40 5.25
N SER A 320 -20.93 -4.47 5.76
CA SER A 320 -22.00 -5.31 5.19
C SER A 320 -22.48 -4.84 3.81
N GLN A 321 -22.50 -3.53 3.57
CA GLN A 321 -22.80 -2.95 2.26
C GLN A 321 -21.60 -3.10 1.32
N ALA A 322 -20.38 -2.94 1.85
CA ALA A 322 -19.14 -3.14 1.10
C ALA A 322 -19.07 -4.55 0.51
N PHE A 323 -19.52 -5.57 1.25
CA PHE A 323 -19.57 -6.96 0.76
C PHE A 323 -20.39 -7.09 -0.54
N GLN A 324 -21.54 -6.42 -0.63
CA GLN A 324 -22.36 -6.44 -1.86
C GLN A 324 -21.65 -5.82 -3.07
N TRP A 325 -20.78 -4.84 -2.83
CA TRP A 325 -19.98 -4.22 -3.89
C TRP A 325 -18.76 -5.07 -4.24
N VAL A 326 -18.18 -5.77 -3.27
CA VAL A 326 -17.12 -6.78 -3.49
C VAL A 326 -17.66 -7.94 -4.33
N ASP A 327 -18.85 -8.47 -4.03
CA ASP A 327 -19.49 -9.53 -4.82
C ASP A 327 -19.72 -9.05 -6.27
N LYS A 328 -20.21 -7.82 -6.47
CA LYS A 328 -20.38 -7.26 -7.83
C LYS A 328 -19.06 -7.02 -8.56
N LEU A 329 -17.99 -6.68 -7.83
CA LEU A 329 -16.65 -6.59 -8.40
C LEU A 329 -16.13 -7.98 -8.79
N ASP A 330 -16.40 -9.00 -8.00
CA ASP A 330 -16.04 -10.39 -8.30
C ASP A 330 -16.75 -10.88 -9.57
N ASP A 331 -18.07 -10.66 -9.66
CA ASP A 331 -18.85 -10.94 -10.87
C ASP A 331 -18.29 -10.19 -12.09
N LEU A 332 -17.88 -8.94 -11.90
CA LEU A 332 -17.30 -8.12 -12.97
C LEU A 332 -15.90 -8.61 -13.38
N TYR A 333 -15.09 -9.05 -12.41
CA TYR A 333 -13.78 -9.66 -12.66
C TYR A 333 -13.92 -10.91 -13.52
N ASN A 334 -14.85 -11.79 -13.16
CA ASN A 334 -15.11 -13.04 -13.86
C ASN A 334 -15.74 -12.82 -15.25
N SER A 335 -16.68 -11.89 -15.38
CA SER A 335 -17.39 -11.64 -16.64
C SER A 335 -16.62 -10.76 -17.62
N LYS A 336 -15.82 -9.79 -17.14
CA LYS A 336 -15.09 -8.82 -17.96
C LYS A 336 -13.68 -8.53 -17.41
N PRO A 337 -12.74 -9.51 -17.40
CA PRO A 337 -11.39 -9.31 -16.86
C PRO A 337 -10.62 -8.12 -17.48
N SER A 338 -10.93 -7.77 -18.74
CA SER A 338 -10.26 -6.70 -19.46
C SER A 338 -10.43 -5.29 -18.84
N CYS A 339 -11.53 -5.02 -18.11
CA CYS A 339 -11.73 -3.70 -17.50
C CYS A 339 -10.72 -3.43 -16.38
N TRP A 340 -10.23 -4.47 -15.72
CA TRP A 340 -9.27 -4.39 -14.62
C TRP A 340 -7.87 -3.98 -15.06
N LYS A 341 -7.55 -4.05 -16.36
CA LYS A 341 -6.29 -3.53 -16.92
C LYS A 341 -6.15 -2.02 -16.79
N SER A 342 -7.25 -1.32 -16.53
CA SER A 342 -7.24 0.14 -16.29
C SER A 342 -6.74 0.51 -14.90
N LEU A 343 -6.77 -0.43 -13.94
CA LEU A 343 -6.31 -0.21 -12.57
C LEU A 343 -4.79 -0.23 -12.50
N GLN A 344 -4.24 0.71 -11.74
CA GLN A 344 -2.84 0.71 -11.37
C GLN A 344 -2.60 -0.29 -10.24
N GLN A 345 -1.37 -0.83 -10.13
CA GLN A 345 -1.04 -1.80 -9.07
C GLN A 345 -1.36 -1.27 -7.66
N ARG A 346 -1.08 0.01 -7.40
CA ARG A 346 -1.41 0.66 -6.11
C ARG A 346 -2.91 0.68 -5.78
N GLU A 347 -3.77 0.76 -6.81
CA GLU A 347 -5.21 0.73 -6.63
C GLU A 347 -5.69 -0.70 -6.35
N MET A 348 -5.08 -1.69 -7.00
CA MET A 348 -5.31 -3.09 -6.68
C MET A 348 -4.87 -3.45 -5.28
N ASP A 349 -3.66 -3.06 -4.87
CA ASP A 349 -3.17 -3.36 -3.51
C ASP A 349 -4.10 -2.79 -2.45
N ALA A 350 -4.66 -1.59 -2.69
CA ALA A 350 -5.62 -0.97 -1.79
C ALA A 350 -6.99 -1.66 -1.82
N LEU A 351 -7.43 -2.13 -2.98
CA LEU A 351 -8.65 -2.91 -3.14
C LEU A 351 -8.54 -4.30 -2.50
N ASP A 352 -7.40 -4.97 -2.61
CA ASP A 352 -7.18 -6.26 -1.99
C ASP A 352 -7.25 -6.15 -0.45
N GLU A 353 -6.76 -5.05 0.14
CA GLU A 353 -6.93 -4.78 1.57
C GLU A 353 -8.39 -4.65 1.99
N ILE A 354 -9.21 -3.91 1.22
CA ILE A 354 -10.63 -3.76 1.56
C ILE A 354 -11.39 -5.07 1.37
N ILE A 355 -11.09 -5.83 0.31
CA ILE A 355 -11.69 -7.14 0.06
C ILE A 355 -11.38 -8.07 1.23
N LEU A 356 -10.11 -8.13 1.66
CA LEU A 356 -9.68 -9.00 2.75
C LEU A 356 -10.46 -8.73 4.05
N ILE A 357 -10.52 -7.46 4.50
CA ILE A 357 -11.20 -7.12 5.75
C ILE A 357 -12.72 -7.32 5.64
N VAL A 358 -13.32 -6.99 4.50
CA VAL A 358 -14.76 -7.18 4.27
C VAL A 358 -15.13 -8.67 4.28
N SER A 359 -14.33 -9.53 3.64
CA SER A 359 -14.51 -10.98 3.69
C SER A 359 -14.40 -11.51 5.12
N VAL A 360 -13.39 -11.07 5.89
CA VAL A 360 -13.22 -11.47 7.30
C VAL A 360 -14.41 -11.05 8.17
N ILE A 361 -14.90 -9.81 8.03
CA ILE A 361 -16.08 -9.34 8.77
C ILE A 361 -17.32 -10.15 8.38
N GLN A 362 -17.48 -10.47 7.10
CA GLN A 362 -18.60 -11.27 6.61
C GLN A 362 -18.56 -12.71 7.13
N GLU A 363 -17.37 -13.33 7.21
CA GLU A 363 -17.19 -14.66 7.80
C GLU A 363 -17.43 -14.65 9.31
N LEU A 364 -16.92 -13.63 10.01
CA LEU A 364 -17.12 -13.47 11.44
C LEU A 364 -18.59 -13.30 11.79
N SER A 365 -19.32 -12.46 11.07
CA SER A 365 -20.76 -12.23 11.29
C SER A 365 -21.62 -13.47 11.06
N ARG A 366 -21.15 -14.43 10.24
CA ARG A 366 -21.79 -15.75 10.06
C ARG A 366 -21.46 -16.70 11.20
N ALA A 367 -20.28 -16.58 11.81
CA ALA A 367 -19.85 -17.43 12.92
C ALA A 367 -20.38 -16.93 14.29
N VAL A 368 -20.51 -15.62 14.46
CA VAL A 368 -20.88 -14.97 15.73
C VAL A 368 -21.77 -13.75 15.48
N ALA A 369 -22.80 -13.57 16.31
CA ALA A 369 -23.64 -12.38 16.27
C ALA A 369 -22.88 -11.17 16.85
N LEU A 370 -22.28 -10.36 15.98
CA LEU A 370 -21.55 -9.15 16.39
C LEU A 370 -22.52 -8.05 16.88
N PRO A 371 -22.21 -7.38 18.00
CA PRO A 371 -22.95 -6.20 18.43
C PRO A 371 -22.70 -5.03 17.47
N PRO A 372 -23.61 -4.04 17.41
CA PRO A 372 -23.39 -2.84 16.62
C PRO A 372 -22.17 -2.05 17.14
N LEU A 373 -21.57 -1.24 16.26
CA LEU A 373 -20.53 -0.29 16.62
C LEU A 373 -20.98 0.57 17.81
N SER A 374 -20.19 0.56 18.89
CA SER A 374 -20.42 1.39 20.06
C SER A 374 -19.33 2.44 20.19
N ARG A 375 -19.71 3.72 20.36
CA ARG A 375 -18.75 4.81 20.61
C ARG A 375 -18.45 5.01 22.10
N LYS A 376 -19.08 4.25 22.99
CA LYS A 376 -18.97 4.40 24.44
C LYS A 376 -18.28 3.22 25.11
N THR A 377 -18.60 2.01 24.64
CA THR A 377 -18.09 0.75 25.18
C THR A 377 -17.12 0.13 24.20
N GLY A 378 -16.08 -0.53 24.71
CA GLY A 378 -15.09 -1.22 23.88
C GLY A 378 -14.21 -0.25 23.06
N GLN A 379 -13.67 0.78 23.70
CA GLN A 379 -12.93 1.87 23.04
C GLN A 379 -11.46 1.95 23.46
N ILE A 380 -10.97 1.04 24.30
CA ILE A 380 -9.64 1.19 24.92
C ILE A 380 -8.53 1.19 23.86
N PHE A 381 -8.58 0.25 22.91
CA PHE A 381 -7.60 0.17 21.85
C PHE A 381 -7.74 1.29 20.82
N ILE A 382 -8.98 1.67 20.47
CA ILE A 382 -9.24 2.74 19.49
C ILE A 382 -8.74 4.08 20.05
N ASN A 383 -9.05 4.39 21.31
CA ASN A 383 -8.58 5.61 21.97
C ASN A 383 -7.05 5.64 22.06
N GLY A 384 -6.42 4.53 22.48
CA GLY A 384 -4.96 4.44 22.52
C GLY A 384 -4.31 4.60 21.13
N SER A 385 -4.94 4.06 20.08
CA SER A 385 -4.49 4.20 18.70
C SER A 385 -4.63 5.65 18.20
N TRP A 386 -5.73 6.33 18.50
CA TRP A 386 -5.94 7.74 18.12
C TRP A 386 -4.97 8.68 18.80
N GLU A 387 -4.69 8.45 20.08
CA GLU A 387 -3.73 9.26 20.84
C GLU A 387 -2.31 9.08 20.30
N LEU A 388 -1.90 7.84 20.04
CA LEU A 388 -0.64 7.53 19.36
C LEU A 388 -0.58 8.20 17.99
N ASP A 389 -1.67 8.12 17.22
CA ASP A 389 -1.74 8.70 15.90
C ASP A 389 -1.59 10.22 15.93
N TYR A 390 -2.17 10.87 16.93
CA TYR A 390 -2.05 12.31 17.18
C TYR A 390 -0.61 12.69 17.57
N GLY A 391 0.04 11.90 18.45
CA GLY A 391 1.44 12.10 18.83
C GLY A 391 2.39 11.99 17.63
N LEU A 392 2.28 10.91 16.86
CA LEU A 392 3.08 10.66 15.66
C LEU A 392 2.87 11.73 14.57
N ASN A 393 1.66 12.27 14.43
CA ASN A 393 1.38 13.35 13.48
C ASN A 393 2.14 14.67 13.78
N LYS A 394 2.54 14.91 15.04
CA LYS A 394 3.37 16.06 15.40
C LYS A 394 4.79 15.87 14.89
N ILE A 395 5.37 14.70 15.14
CA ILE A 395 6.73 14.31 14.72
C ILE A 395 6.85 14.35 13.20
N ARG A 396 5.80 13.90 12.48
CA ARG A 396 5.75 13.86 11.01
C ARG A 396 6.24 15.13 10.32
N LYS A 397 5.98 16.30 10.88
CA LYS A 397 6.34 17.60 10.25
C LYS A 397 7.82 17.94 10.35
N GLU A 398 8.52 17.31 11.28
CA GLU A 398 9.92 17.57 11.63
C GLU A 398 10.87 16.54 11.02
N ILE A 399 10.33 15.47 10.43
CA ILE A 399 11.12 14.41 9.80
C ILE A 399 11.75 14.91 8.51
N ASP A 400 13.08 14.85 8.48
CA ASP A 400 13.88 15.10 7.29
C ASP A 400 14.79 13.89 6.99
N LEU A 401 14.52 13.23 5.87
CA LEU A 401 15.27 12.08 5.36
C LEU A 401 15.86 12.36 3.97
N GLN A 402 15.87 13.63 3.53
CA GLN A 402 16.24 14.00 2.16
C GLN A 402 17.65 13.54 1.80
N ALA A 403 18.58 13.55 2.76
CA ALA A 403 19.94 13.08 2.58
C ALA A 403 20.03 11.63 2.08
N PHE A 404 19.05 10.79 2.36
CA PHE A 404 19.03 9.37 2.00
C PHE A 404 18.04 9.04 0.89
N SER A 405 17.03 9.89 0.70
CA SER A 405 15.86 9.57 -0.11
C SER A 405 15.60 10.48 -1.31
N VAL A 406 16.40 11.52 -1.53
CA VAL A 406 16.22 12.46 -2.65
C VAL A 406 17.38 12.33 -3.63
N PRO A 407 17.11 12.09 -4.94
CA PRO A 407 15.82 11.68 -5.52
C PRO A 407 15.39 10.29 -5.02
N LEU A 408 14.11 9.91 -5.17
CA LEU A 408 13.55 8.67 -4.57
C LEU A 408 14.36 7.39 -4.86
N ASN A 409 14.94 7.29 -6.06
CA ASN A 409 15.79 6.17 -6.45
C ASN A 409 17.09 6.05 -5.65
N LYS A 410 17.49 7.09 -4.91
CA LYS A 410 18.61 7.04 -3.96
C LYS A 410 18.44 5.94 -2.93
N LEU A 411 17.20 5.64 -2.51
CA LEU A 411 16.91 4.52 -1.61
C LEU A 411 17.35 3.16 -2.17
N LEU A 412 17.51 3.01 -3.49
CA LEU A 412 17.99 1.77 -4.13
C LEU A 412 19.52 1.64 -4.06
N GLU A 413 20.25 2.71 -3.74
CA GLU A 413 21.69 2.64 -3.58
C GLU A 413 22.05 1.81 -2.33
N PRO A 414 23.21 1.12 -2.34
CA PRO A 414 23.63 0.29 -1.21
C PRO A 414 23.63 1.09 0.11
N GLY A 415 22.90 0.60 1.11
CA GLY A 415 22.84 1.19 2.45
C GLY A 415 21.82 2.33 2.63
N MET A 416 21.41 3.03 1.56
CA MET A 416 20.58 4.25 1.69
C MET A 416 19.19 3.99 2.30
N ALA A 417 18.52 2.89 1.92
CA ALA A 417 17.25 2.52 2.55
C ALA A 417 17.42 2.21 4.05
N ASN A 418 18.51 1.53 4.43
CA ASN A 418 18.78 1.19 5.83
C ASN A 418 19.10 2.46 6.64
N GLU A 419 19.90 3.37 6.10
CA GLU A 419 20.20 4.65 6.74
C GLU A 419 18.96 5.54 6.86
N ALA A 420 18.10 5.60 5.84
CA ALA A 420 16.83 6.32 5.91
C ALA A 420 15.91 5.78 7.02
N LEU A 421 15.81 4.45 7.15
CA LEU A 421 15.00 3.81 8.19
C LEU A 421 15.62 3.96 9.58
N ALA A 422 16.95 3.89 9.70
CA ALA A 422 17.65 4.13 10.97
C ALA A 422 17.50 5.58 11.43
N GLN A 423 17.68 6.55 10.53
CA GLN A 423 17.46 7.96 10.83
C GLN A 423 16.01 8.24 11.22
N LEU A 424 15.05 7.55 10.59
CA LEU A 424 13.65 7.64 10.98
C LEU A 424 13.43 7.13 12.41
N ASP A 425 13.98 5.97 12.77
CA ASP A 425 13.93 5.44 14.13
C ASP A 425 14.54 6.44 15.12
N ASP A 426 15.72 6.98 14.83
CA ASP A 426 16.42 7.94 15.68
C ASP A 426 15.62 9.22 15.91
N LEU A 427 14.97 9.75 14.86
CA LEU A 427 14.09 10.92 14.97
C LEU A 427 12.86 10.61 15.82
N VAL A 428 12.23 9.45 15.64
CA VAL A 428 11.08 9.05 16.46
C VAL A 428 11.52 8.87 17.92
N ILE A 429 12.67 8.25 18.18
CA ILE A 429 13.24 8.11 19.53
C ILE A 429 13.52 9.50 20.13
N LEU A 430 14.11 10.41 19.37
CA LEU A 430 14.42 11.77 19.83
C LEU A 430 13.16 12.54 20.27
N HIS A 431 12.08 12.44 19.50
CA HIS A 431 10.85 13.20 19.77
C HIS A 431 9.84 12.49 20.68
N ALA A 432 9.85 11.15 20.70
CA ALA A 432 8.87 10.34 21.42
C ALA A 432 9.45 9.50 22.56
N GLY A 433 10.78 9.32 22.62
CA GLY A 433 11.48 8.51 23.62
C GLY A 433 11.72 7.05 23.22
N CYS A 434 11.02 6.51 22.22
CA CYS A 434 11.25 5.15 21.73
C CYS A 434 10.79 4.97 20.27
N LYS A 435 11.00 3.78 19.72
CA LYS A 435 10.65 3.45 18.34
C LYS A 435 9.14 3.32 18.11
N MET A 436 8.71 3.54 16.87
CA MET A 436 7.29 3.51 16.50
C MET A 436 6.65 2.12 16.68
N ASP A 437 7.38 1.06 16.35
CA ASP A 437 6.95 -0.33 16.52
C ASP A 437 6.73 -0.69 17.99
N PHE A 438 7.58 -0.19 18.88
CA PHE A 438 7.41 -0.34 20.33
C PHE A 438 6.08 0.26 20.80
N PHE A 439 5.74 1.48 20.38
CA PHE A 439 4.47 2.11 20.80
C PHE A 439 3.26 1.28 20.39
N TYR A 440 3.17 0.88 19.12
CA TYR A 440 2.04 0.09 18.64
C TYR A 440 2.01 -1.29 19.32
N HIS A 441 3.16 -1.93 19.51
CA HIS A 441 3.24 -3.19 20.26
C HIS A 441 2.77 -3.03 21.70
N TYR A 442 3.19 -1.95 22.38
CA TYR A 442 2.79 -1.65 23.75
C TYR A 442 1.29 -1.45 23.86
N VAL A 443 0.67 -0.67 22.96
CA VAL A 443 -0.80 -0.48 22.94
C VAL A 443 -1.51 -1.83 22.82
N VAL A 444 -1.05 -2.71 21.93
CA VAL A 444 -1.61 -4.06 21.78
C VAL A 444 -1.49 -4.87 23.07
N GLN A 445 -0.29 -4.90 23.68
CA GLN A 445 -0.05 -5.67 24.90
C GLN A 445 -0.84 -5.14 26.08
N TYR A 446 -0.84 -3.82 26.28
CA TYR A 446 -1.58 -3.16 27.36
C TYR A 446 -3.08 -3.45 27.25
N CYS A 447 -3.68 -3.22 26.09
CA CYS A 447 -5.11 -3.50 25.88
C CYS A 447 -5.42 -5.00 26.04
N SER A 448 -4.54 -5.89 25.57
CA SER A 448 -4.71 -7.33 25.75
C SER A 448 -4.60 -7.75 27.22
N ALA A 449 -3.63 -7.21 27.96
CA ALA A 449 -3.42 -7.47 29.38
C ALA A 449 -4.58 -6.93 30.22
N TYR A 450 -5.07 -5.73 29.91
CA TYR A 450 -6.30 -5.17 30.50
C TYR A 450 -7.46 -6.15 30.35
N HIS A 451 -7.66 -6.70 29.15
CA HIS A 451 -8.76 -7.64 28.94
C HIS A 451 -8.56 -8.97 29.67
N ARG A 452 -7.33 -9.50 29.72
CA ARG A 452 -7.02 -10.72 30.48
C ARG A 452 -7.24 -10.52 31.99
N ALA A 453 -6.71 -9.44 32.55
CA ALA A 453 -6.82 -9.15 33.99
C ALA A 453 -8.27 -8.99 34.43
N GLN A 454 -9.09 -8.29 33.63
CA GLN A 454 -10.51 -8.15 33.92
C GLN A 454 -11.30 -9.44 33.71
N SER A 455 -10.92 -10.29 32.76
CA SER A 455 -11.54 -11.62 32.60
C SER A 455 -11.27 -12.54 33.80
N GLN A 456 -10.14 -12.33 34.50
CA GLN A 456 -9.63 -13.15 35.59
C GLN A 456 -9.83 -12.54 37.00
N GLU A 457 -10.55 -11.41 37.13
CA GLU A 457 -10.83 -10.70 38.40
C GLU A 457 -9.60 -10.16 39.16
N THR A 458 -8.50 -9.90 38.46
CA THR A 458 -7.39 -9.12 39.04
C THR A 458 -7.76 -7.64 38.98
N LYS A 459 -8.05 -7.02 40.13
CA LYS A 459 -8.62 -5.65 40.22
C LYS A 459 -7.62 -4.50 39.98
N ASP A 460 -6.41 -4.78 39.51
CA ASP A 460 -5.28 -3.84 39.63
C ASP A 460 -5.03 -2.96 38.38
N ILE A 461 -5.97 -2.85 37.43
CA ILE A 461 -5.79 -1.95 36.27
C ILE A 461 -6.88 -0.87 36.29
N GLU A 462 -6.50 0.32 36.78
CA GLU A 462 -7.35 1.51 36.74
C GLU A 462 -7.64 1.93 35.29
N GLN A 463 -8.90 2.24 35.01
CA GLN A 463 -9.41 2.61 33.67
C GLN A 463 -9.01 4.01 33.19
N ASN A 464 -8.32 4.80 34.01
CA ASN A 464 -8.19 6.25 33.79
C ASN A 464 -7.00 6.67 32.93
N ASP A 465 -5.99 5.82 32.75
CA ASP A 465 -4.79 6.16 31.98
C ASP A 465 -4.82 5.55 30.58
N HIS A 466 -4.59 6.39 29.57
CA HIS A 466 -4.60 5.94 28.18
C HIS A 466 -3.31 5.17 27.81
N PRO A 467 -3.42 4.09 27.00
CA PRO A 467 -2.29 3.21 26.71
C PRO A 467 -1.06 3.92 26.12
N PHE A 468 -1.28 4.94 25.29
CA PHE A 468 -0.18 5.69 24.67
C PHE A 468 0.53 6.60 25.66
N THR A 469 -0.20 7.36 26.49
CA THR A 469 0.40 8.16 27.57
C THR A 469 1.28 7.30 28.47
N ILE A 470 0.83 6.10 28.84
CA ILE A 470 1.63 5.19 29.67
C ILE A 470 2.89 4.73 28.92
N ALA A 471 2.75 4.31 27.65
CA ALA A 471 3.88 3.91 26.82
C ALA A 471 4.94 5.03 26.73
N TYR A 472 4.48 6.27 26.55
CA TYR A 472 5.32 7.46 26.45
C TYR A 472 6.05 7.75 27.77
N CYS A 473 5.36 7.69 28.91
CA CYS A 473 5.99 7.87 30.22
C CYS A 473 7.06 6.80 30.50
N ILE A 474 6.80 5.54 30.14
CA ILE A 474 7.79 4.44 30.25
C ILE A 474 9.00 4.74 29.37
N ALA A 475 8.78 5.15 28.12
CA ALA A 475 9.85 5.47 27.18
C ALA A 475 10.73 6.64 27.66
N GLN A 476 10.15 7.62 28.36
CA GLN A 476 10.86 8.74 28.98
C GLN A 476 11.55 8.38 30.32
N GLY A 477 11.54 7.11 30.71
CA GLY A 477 12.22 6.61 31.89
C GLY A 477 11.54 6.97 33.23
N VAL A 478 10.27 7.37 33.20
CA VAL A 478 9.53 7.81 34.39
C VAL A 478 9.09 6.63 35.27
N ASP A 479 9.05 5.40 34.75
CA ASP A 479 8.79 4.19 35.56
C ASP A 479 9.34 2.89 34.93
N LEU A 480 10.67 2.77 34.81
CA LEU A 480 11.36 1.57 34.28
C LEU A 480 11.21 0.33 35.18
N LYS A 481 10.97 0.50 36.49
CA LYS A 481 10.94 -0.62 37.45
C LYS A 481 9.78 -1.60 37.21
N LYS A 482 8.62 -1.12 36.78
CA LYS A 482 7.46 -1.98 36.47
C LYS A 482 7.57 -2.77 35.16
N TYR A 483 8.40 -2.31 34.22
CA TYR A 483 8.58 -3.01 32.94
C TYR A 483 9.54 -4.20 33.08
N GLU A 484 10.60 -4.06 33.89
CA GLU A 484 11.52 -5.16 34.18
C GLU A 484 10.87 -6.26 35.05
N GLU A 485 9.99 -5.89 35.98
CA GLU A 485 9.29 -6.84 36.87
C GLU A 485 8.19 -7.66 36.16
N ASN A 486 7.63 -7.17 35.05
CA ASN A 486 6.62 -7.89 34.26
C ASN A 486 7.21 -8.81 33.18
N ARG A 487 8.55 -8.90 33.08
CA ARG A 487 9.22 -9.92 32.29
C ARG A 487 9.26 -11.23 33.09
N SER A 488 8.16 -12.00 33.06
CA SER A 488 8.21 -13.36 33.59
C SER A 488 9.24 -14.22 32.81
N PRO A 489 10.02 -15.09 33.47
CA PRO A 489 11.29 -15.64 32.95
C PRO A 489 11.15 -16.77 31.92
N ALA A 490 10.07 -16.82 31.13
CA ALA A 490 9.86 -17.88 30.14
C ALA A 490 10.31 -17.52 28.71
N GLN A 491 10.78 -16.29 28.46
CA GLN A 491 11.28 -15.88 27.13
C GLN A 491 12.54 -15.02 27.22
N THR A 492 13.47 -15.44 28.08
CA THR A 492 14.84 -14.92 28.11
C THR A 492 15.74 -15.83 27.29
N SER A 493 16.13 -15.38 26.09
CA SER A 493 17.51 -15.55 25.63
C SER A 493 18.07 -14.15 25.45
N ALA A 494 18.55 -13.62 26.58
CA ALA A 494 19.91 -13.13 26.80
C ALA A 494 20.37 -12.02 25.83
N SER A 495 20.51 -10.82 26.40
CA SER A 495 21.23 -9.69 25.81
C SER A 495 22.63 -10.08 25.35
N GLU A 496 22.99 -9.47 24.23
CA GLU A 496 24.32 -9.10 23.75
C GLU A 496 25.42 -9.13 24.83
N ASN A 497 26.32 -10.10 24.67
CA ASN A 497 27.73 -9.92 24.92
C ASN A 497 28.45 -10.26 23.61
N GLU A 498 29.41 -9.43 23.23
CA GLU A 498 30.27 -9.60 22.06
C GLU A 498 30.90 -11.00 22.02
N GLN A 499 30.35 -11.90 21.19
CA GLN A 499 31.01 -13.12 20.74
C GLN A 499 30.46 -13.45 19.34
N THR A 500 31.34 -13.29 18.34
CA THR A 500 31.29 -13.88 16.99
C THR A 500 29.91 -14.00 16.34
N VAL A 501 29.68 -13.13 15.36
CA VAL A 501 28.66 -13.24 14.30
C VAL A 501 28.49 -14.70 13.85
N ASN A 502 27.53 -15.40 14.45
CA ASN A 502 26.95 -16.58 13.84
C ASN A 502 26.03 -16.07 12.74
N LYS A 503 26.55 -16.12 11.50
CA LYS A 503 25.73 -16.09 10.29
C LYS A 503 24.50 -16.97 10.50
N PRO A 504 23.31 -16.56 10.03
CA PRO A 504 22.19 -17.50 9.97
C PRO A 504 22.66 -18.71 9.20
N ASN A 505 22.49 -19.90 9.79
CA ASN A 505 22.81 -21.17 9.16
C ASN A 505 21.97 -21.28 7.87
N GLU A 506 22.53 -20.85 6.74
CA GLU A 506 21.92 -20.99 5.41
C GLU A 506 21.77 -22.46 4.98
N GLU A 507 22.31 -23.40 5.77
CA GLU A 507 22.52 -24.80 5.38
C GLU A 507 21.42 -25.78 5.82
N GLN A 508 20.33 -25.34 6.46
CA GLN A 508 19.20 -26.23 6.79
C GLN A 508 17.84 -25.77 6.23
N MET A 509 17.83 -25.10 5.08
CA MET A 509 16.57 -24.89 4.33
C MET A 509 16.29 -26.11 3.44
N GLN A 510 15.12 -26.73 3.62
CA GLN A 510 14.65 -27.83 2.75
C GLN A 510 14.69 -27.37 1.29
N LYS A 511 15.49 -28.09 0.49
CA LYS A 511 15.56 -27.96 -0.96
C LYS A 511 14.51 -28.88 -1.55
N LEU A 512 13.51 -28.31 -2.21
CA LEU A 512 12.47 -29.07 -2.92
C LEU A 512 12.82 -29.11 -4.40
N ASP A 513 12.88 -30.31 -4.98
CA ASP A 513 13.18 -30.47 -6.40
C ASP A 513 12.05 -29.93 -7.27
N ALA A 514 12.33 -28.88 -8.05
CA ALA A 514 11.36 -28.32 -8.97
C ALA A 514 11.18 -29.20 -10.22
N ASN A 515 9.96 -29.41 -10.69
CA ASN A 515 9.75 -30.04 -12.00
C ASN A 515 10.48 -29.23 -13.11
N PRO A 516 11.10 -29.87 -14.13
CA PRO A 516 11.66 -29.19 -15.30
C PRO A 516 10.79 -28.06 -15.89
N ALA A 517 9.47 -28.21 -15.89
CA ALA A 517 8.53 -27.19 -16.38
C ALA A 517 8.49 -25.92 -15.51
N ALA A 518 8.79 -26.02 -14.22
CA ALA A 518 8.77 -24.92 -13.25
C ALA A 518 10.15 -24.28 -13.00
N LYS A 519 11.21 -24.87 -13.56
CA LYS A 519 12.62 -24.49 -13.35
C LYS A 519 12.91 -23.02 -13.62
N MET A 520 12.39 -22.46 -14.71
CA MET A 520 12.64 -21.06 -15.08
C MET A 520 11.97 -20.08 -14.10
N VAL A 521 10.74 -20.36 -13.68
CA VAL A 521 9.98 -19.52 -12.74
C VAL A 521 10.67 -19.48 -11.37
N PHE A 522 10.99 -20.64 -10.79
CA PHE A 522 11.62 -20.69 -9.47
C PHE A 522 13.08 -20.22 -9.49
N SER A 523 13.81 -20.41 -10.59
CA SER A 523 15.14 -19.80 -10.73
C SER A 523 15.07 -18.28 -10.69
N THR A 524 14.08 -17.68 -11.37
CA THR A 524 13.84 -16.23 -11.36
C THR A 524 13.43 -15.73 -9.97
N LEU A 525 12.68 -16.51 -9.20
CA LEU A 525 12.28 -16.15 -7.83
C LEU A 525 13.42 -16.29 -6.81
N PHE A 526 14.26 -17.33 -6.90
CA PHE A 526 15.19 -17.68 -5.82
C PHE A 526 16.68 -17.47 -6.10
N LYS A 527 17.15 -17.50 -7.35
CA LYS A 527 18.61 -17.40 -7.63
C LYS A 527 19.12 -15.97 -7.56
N GLU A 528 18.37 -15.00 -8.11
CA GLU A 528 18.65 -13.58 -7.99
C GLU A 528 17.34 -12.79 -8.20
N PRO A 529 16.55 -12.52 -7.15
CA PRO A 529 15.33 -11.72 -7.27
C PRO A 529 15.68 -10.25 -7.56
N LYS A 530 16.13 -9.96 -8.77
CA LYS A 530 16.40 -8.61 -9.24
C LYS A 530 15.08 -7.94 -9.60
N ALA A 531 14.88 -6.70 -9.16
CA ALA A 531 13.67 -5.91 -9.44
C ALA A 531 13.35 -5.75 -10.95
N GLY A 532 14.29 -6.06 -11.85
CA GLY A 532 14.09 -6.07 -13.31
C GLY A 532 13.55 -7.38 -13.90
N ALA A 533 13.39 -8.43 -13.09
CA ALA A 533 12.79 -9.68 -13.55
C ALA A 533 11.26 -9.55 -13.71
N SER A 534 10.68 -10.40 -14.56
CA SER A 534 9.24 -10.42 -14.83
C SER A 534 8.78 -11.85 -15.09
N ILE A 535 7.75 -12.29 -14.38
CA ILE A 535 7.14 -13.63 -14.51
C ILE A 535 5.67 -13.43 -14.90
N THR A 536 5.22 -14.06 -15.98
CA THR A 536 3.79 -13.99 -16.32
C THR A 536 2.97 -14.76 -15.28
N TRP A 537 1.78 -14.25 -14.96
CA TRP A 537 0.88 -14.89 -14.00
C TRP A 537 0.59 -16.35 -14.40
N THR A 538 0.34 -16.59 -15.68
CA THR A 538 0.13 -17.94 -16.22
C THR A 538 1.33 -18.84 -15.98
N ALA A 539 2.55 -18.38 -16.25
CA ALA A 539 3.75 -19.19 -16.01
C ALA A 539 3.92 -19.51 -14.52
N PHE A 540 3.64 -18.57 -13.63
CA PHE A 540 3.65 -18.81 -12.19
C PHE A 540 2.61 -19.86 -11.78
N THR A 541 1.35 -19.70 -12.20
CA THR A 541 0.29 -20.67 -11.89
C THR A 541 0.59 -22.05 -12.45
N SER A 542 1.04 -22.17 -13.70
CA SER A 542 1.48 -23.44 -14.29
C SER A 542 2.64 -24.06 -13.54
N ALA A 543 3.60 -23.27 -13.07
CA ALA A 543 4.71 -23.75 -12.25
C ALA A 543 4.22 -24.30 -10.91
N MET A 544 3.30 -23.60 -10.23
CA MET A 544 2.71 -24.07 -8.96
C MET A 544 1.91 -25.37 -9.15
N VAL A 545 1.08 -25.46 -10.20
CA VAL A 545 0.34 -26.69 -10.53
C VAL A 545 1.29 -27.84 -10.88
N ALA A 546 2.38 -27.57 -11.61
CA ALA A 546 3.41 -28.57 -11.92
C ALA A 546 4.14 -29.09 -10.66
N MET A 547 4.13 -28.32 -9.57
CA MET A 547 4.60 -28.74 -8.24
C MET A 547 3.54 -29.46 -7.40
N GLY A 548 2.35 -29.70 -7.97
CA GLY A 548 1.25 -30.41 -7.31
C GLY A 548 0.30 -29.52 -6.49
N PHE A 549 0.43 -28.19 -6.57
CA PHE A 549 -0.52 -27.31 -5.90
C PHE A 549 -1.87 -27.33 -6.62
N ASP A 550 -2.95 -27.32 -5.83
CA ASP A 550 -4.29 -26.99 -6.33
C ASP A 550 -4.49 -25.47 -6.29
N VAL A 551 -5.16 -24.92 -7.30
CA VAL A 551 -5.35 -23.48 -7.45
C VAL A 551 -6.84 -23.18 -7.41
N LYS A 552 -7.27 -22.50 -6.35
CA LYS A 552 -8.65 -22.05 -6.19
C LYS A 552 -8.75 -20.55 -6.40
N HIS A 553 -9.81 -20.14 -7.07
CA HIS A 553 -10.15 -18.73 -7.18
C HIS A 553 -10.70 -18.24 -5.84
N GLY A 554 -10.13 -17.13 -5.35
CA GLY A 554 -10.69 -16.35 -4.25
C GLY A 554 -11.63 -15.27 -4.78
N TYR A 555 -11.75 -14.16 -4.05
CA TYR A 555 -12.50 -12.99 -4.51
C TYR A 555 -11.64 -12.10 -5.43
N CYS A 556 -12.22 -11.67 -6.55
CA CYS A 556 -11.64 -10.78 -7.54
C CYS A 556 -10.26 -11.26 -8.01
N SER A 557 -9.20 -10.50 -7.73
CA SER A 557 -7.85 -10.83 -8.18
C SER A 557 -7.16 -11.89 -7.32
N VAL A 558 -7.74 -12.30 -6.19
CA VAL A 558 -7.09 -13.17 -5.22
C VAL A 558 -7.15 -14.64 -5.65
N HIS A 559 -6.00 -15.31 -5.67
CA HIS A 559 -5.90 -16.76 -5.88
C HIS A 559 -5.32 -17.46 -4.66
N VAL A 560 -5.84 -18.66 -4.37
CA VAL A 560 -5.43 -19.49 -3.23
C VAL A 560 -4.75 -20.75 -3.76
N PHE A 561 -3.47 -20.89 -3.45
CA PHE A 561 -2.63 -22.03 -3.79
C PHE A 561 -2.59 -22.99 -2.60
N ILE A 562 -3.14 -24.19 -2.78
CA ILE A 562 -3.23 -25.23 -1.76
C ILE A 562 -2.08 -26.21 -1.98
N PRO A 563 -1.18 -26.39 -0.99
CA PRO A 563 -0.05 -27.30 -1.14
C PRO A 563 -0.49 -28.76 -1.21
N PRO A 564 0.23 -29.62 -1.95
CA PRO A 564 -0.02 -31.06 -1.95
C PRO A 564 0.33 -31.70 -0.60
N ARG A 565 -0.24 -32.89 -0.33
CA ARG A 565 -0.12 -33.58 0.96
C ARG A 565 1.31 -33.97 1.34
N ASN A 566 2.22 -34.03 0.36
CA ASN A 566 3.63 -34.37 0.55
C ASN A 566 4.51 -33.14 0.90
N MET A 567 3.94 -31.94 0.96
CA MET A 567 4.67 -30.76 1.40
C MET A 567 4.95 -30.81 2.92
N PRO A 568 6.10 -30.29 3.37
CA PRO A 568 6.44 -30.20 4.79
C PRO A 568 5.42 -29.37 5.60
N VAL A 569 4.82 -28.38 4.94
CA VAL A 569 3.88 -27.43 5.53
C VAL A 569 2.62 -27.37 4.67
N MET A 570 1.45 -27.65 5.26
CA MET A 570 0.15 -27.63 4.58
C MET A 570 -0.52 -26.24 4.58
N THR A 571 0.22 -25.19 4.90
CA THR A 571 -0.29 -23.81 4.89
C THR A 571 -0.59 -23.37 3.47
N VAL A 572 -1.79 -22.83 3.21
CA VAL A 572 -2.17 -22.29 1.90
C VAL A 572 -1.42 -20.99 1.61
N LEU A 573 -1.06 -20.74 0.36
CA LEU A 573 -0.51 -19.46 -0.10
C LEU A 573 -1.62 -18.65 -0.77
N THR A 574 -1.70 -17.35 -0.48
CA THR A 574 -2.70 -16.45 -1.08
C THR A 574 -1.96 -15.36 -1.83
N VAL A 575 -2.23 -15.21 -3.12
CA VAL A 575 -1.54 -14.24 -3.99
C VAL A 575 -2.56 -13.53 -4.86
N SER A 576 -2.51 -12.20 -4.89
CA SER A 576 -3.29 -11.40 -5.80
C SER A 576 -2.67 -11.36 -7.19
N GLN A 577 -3.51 -11.52 -8.21
CA GLN A 577 -3.14 -11.43 -9.60
C GLN A 577 -2.96 -9.96 -10.01
N PRO A 578 -1.77 -9.56 -10.50
CA PRO A 578 -1.52 -8.18 -10.94
C PRO A 578 -2.41 -7.79 -12.14
N PRO A 579 -2.83 -6.51 -12.29
CA PRO A 579 -3.65 -6.04 -13.42
C PRO A 579 -3.06 -6.37 -14.79
N ASN A 580 -1.75 -6.25 -14.91
CA ASN A 580 -1.01 -6.49 -16.14
C ASN A 580 -0.62 -7.97 -16.32
N HIS A 581 -1.08 -8.84 -15.41
CA HIS A 581 -0.83 -10.29 -15.42
C HIS A 581 0.67 -10.64 -15.35
N LYS A 582 1.47 -9.78 -14.71
CA LYS A 582 2.91 -9.98 -14.53
C LYS A 582 3.33 -9.72 -13.10
N ILE A 583 4.11 -10.64 -12.55
CA ILE A 583 4.78 -10.53 -11.26
C ILE A 583 6.15 -9.92 -11.54
N GLU A 584 6.32 -8.65 -11.18
CA GLU A 584 7.50 -7.85 -11.50
C GLU A 584 7.78 -6.78 -10.45
N GLY A 585 9.00 -6.24 -10.45
CA GLY A 585 9.43 -5.25 -9.46
C GLY A 585 9.39 -5.80 -8.04
N HIS A 586 8.71 -5.08 -7.14
CA HIS A 586 8.59 -5.43 -5.72
C HIS A 586 7.83 -6.74 -5.45
N LEU A 587 7.02 -7.23 -6.40
CA LEU A 587 6.23 -8.46 -6.24
C LEU A 587 7.11 -9.72 -6.23
N ILE A 588 8.24 -9.70 -6.95
CA ILE A 588 9.18 -10.83 -7.02
C ILE A 588 9.83 -11.14 -5.68
N PRO A 589 10.55 -10.20 -5.02
CA PRO A 589 11.17 -10.47 -3.73
C PRO A 589 10.12 -10.78 -2.66
N THR A 590 8.94 -10.14 -2.74
CA THR A 590 7.81 -10.43 -1.84
C THR A 590 7.37 -11.90 -1.96
N LEU A 591 7.04 -12.34 -3.16
CA LEU A 591 6.56 -13.69 -3.42
C LEU A 591 7.65 -14.74 -3.15
N ALA A 592 8.89 -14.46 -3.53
CA ALA A 592 10.02 -15.33 -3.27
C ALA A 592 10.22 -15.54 -1.76
N ARG A 593 10.19 -14.47 -0.95
CA ARG A 593 10.35 -14.61 0.50
C ARG A 593 9.16 -15.32 1.15
N GLN A 594 7.94 -15.08 0.68
CA GLN A 594 6.75 -15.80 1.14
C GLN A 594 6.84 -17.31 0.87
N LEU A 595 7.18 -17.70 -0.37
CA LEU A 595 7.38 -19.10 -0.74
C LEU A 595 8.51 -19.74 0.07
N LYS A 596 9.64 -19.02 0.22
CA LYS A 596 10.80 -19.47 1.00
C LYS A 596 10.44 -19.71 2.47
N LYS A 597 9.64 -18.83 3.07
CA LYS A 597 9.17 -18.95 4.46
C LYS A 597 8.19 -20.11 4.64
N LEU A 598 7.25 -20.29 3.70
CA LEU A 598 6.18 -21.29 3.83
C LEU A 598 6.64 -22.70 3.47
N TYR A 599 7.48 -22.85 2.44
CA TYR A 599 7.79 -24.16 1.84
C TYR A 599 9.29 -24.45 1.69
N GLY A 600 10.17 -23.49 2.01
CA GLY A 600 11.61 -23.62 1.75
C GLY A 600 12.00 -23.20 0.33
N ILE A 601 13.21 -23.55 -0.09
CA ILE A 601 13.74 -23.14 -1.40
C ILE A 601 13.45 -24.22 -2.43
N PHE A 602 12.77 -23.84 -3.52
CA PHE A 602 12.63 -24.74 -4.67
C PHE A 602 13.91 -24.69 -5.49
N VAL A 603 14.66 -25.79 -5.48
CA VAL A 603 15.91 -25.93 -6.23
C VAL A 603 15.60 -26.68 -7.52
N PRO A 604 16.03 -26.17 -8.68
CA PRO A 604 15.90 -26.93 -9.90
C PRO A 604 16.72 -28.23 -9.82
N PRO A 605 16.24 -29.36 -10.37
CA PRO A 605 17.05 -30.54 -10.51
C PRO A 605 18.27 -30.17 -11.33
N ASP A 606 19.45 -30.42 -10.75
CA ASP A 606 20.70 -30.40 -11.47
C ASP A 606 20.67 -31.55 -12.48
N ARG A 607 21.10 -31.27 -13.70
CA ARG A 607 21.29 -32.35 -14.68
C ARG A 607 22.39 -33.24 -14.13
N VAL A 608 22.04 -34.46 -13.76
CA VAL A 608 23.03 -35.55 -13.73
C VAL A 608 23.49 -35.71 -15.17
N GLY A 609 24.72 -35.28 -15.44
CA GLY A 609 25.43 -35.42 -16.70
C GLY A 609 26.90 -35.59 -16.38
#